data_AF-A0A7J6X467-F1
#
_entry.id   AF-A0A7J6X467-F1
#
_cell.length_a   1.000
_cell.length_b   1.000
_cell.length_c   1.000
_cell.angle_alpha   90.00
_cell.angle_beta   90.00
_cell.angle_gamma   90.00
#
_symmetry.space_group_name_H-M   'P 1'
#
loop_
_entity.id
_entity.type
_entity.pdbx_description
1 polymer ?
#
loop_
_entity_poly.entity_id
_entity_poly.type
_entity_poly.pdbx_seq_one_letter_code
_entity_poly.pdbx_strand_id
1 'polypeptide(L)'
;MHVVPVQLPLICALSKIRIAVPSDLRPVEARQNILMAVQELGSRFPHGLPKLNPVKDMGIEDPELVELLQKFCDELKNRSRVLKKLGHIDADGVVQLKGRAACLIDTGDELLVTVLMFNGTFNNLDPHQVAALASCFIPGDKSNEQIHLRTELAKPLQQLQDSAQRIAEIQLECKLEVNMDEYVESTVRPYLMDVIYCWSKGATFAEIIEMTDIFEAEYHTAC
;
A
#
# COMPACT_ATOMS: atom_id res chain seq x y z
N MET A 1 7.07 25.80 -24.74
CA MET A 1 7.45 24.38 -24.96
C MET A 1 8.96 24.29 -25.16
N HIS A 2 9.62 23.34 -24.50
CA HIS A 2 11.05 23.07 -24.62
C HIS A 2 11.26 21.66 -25.18
N VAL A 3 12.35 21.46 -25.92
CA VAL A 3 12.80 20.12 -26.34
C VAL A 3 13.85 19.68 -25.33
N VAL A 4 13.59 18.58 -24.63
CA VAL A 4 14.44 18.09 -23.55
C VAL A 4 14.93 16.69 -23.93
N PRO A 5 16.25 16.42 -23.89
CA PRO A 5 16.75 15.07 -24.02
C PRO A 5 16.38 14.26 -22.77
N VAL A 6 15.79 13.08 -22.97
CA VAL A 6 15.31 12.22 -21.89
C VAL A 6 15.93 10.84 -22.05
N GLN A 7 16.40 10.25 -20.94
CA GLN A 7 16.92 8.88 -20.95
C GLN A 7 15.75 7.88 -21.06
N LEU A 8 15.97 6.76 -21.76
CA LEU A 8 14.94 5.72 -21.94
C LEU A 8 14.26 5.25 -20.64
N PRO A 9 14.96 5.07 -19.50
CA PRO A 9 14.33 4.61 -18.25
C PRO A 9 13.27 5.57 -17.69
N LEU A 10 13.24 6.83 -18.13
CA LEU A 10 12.26 7.83 -17.69
C LEU A 10 10.97 7.78 -18.53
N ILE A 11 10.90 6.94 -19.57
CA ILE A 11 9.70 6.78 -20.41
C ILE A 11 8.77 5.76 -19.74
N CYS A 12 7.66 6.25 -19.18
CA CYS A 12 6.71 5.39 -18.46
C CYS A 12 5.68 4.69 -19.37
N ALA A 13 5.38 5.26 -20.55
CA ALA A 13 4.41 4.70 -21.49
C ALA A 13 4.57 5.32 -22.89
N LEU A 14 4.10 4.61 -23.92
CA LEU A 14 3.98 5.12 -25.28
C LEU A 14 2.51 5.14 -25.69
N SER A 15 2.08 6.20 -26.37
CA SER A 15 0.71 6.31 -26.91
C SER A 15 0.60 5.71 -28.32
N LYS A 16 -0.57 5.19 -28.67
CA LYS A 16 -0.93 4.85 -30.06
C LYS A 16 -1.06 6.08 -30.95
N ILE A 17 -1.33 7.26 -30.38
CA ILE A 17 -1.53 8.50 -31.11
C ILE A 17 -0.16 9.15 -31.37
N ARG A 18 0.04 9.61 -32.61
CA ARG A 18 1.22 10.36 -33.02
C ARG A 18 0.79 11.74 -33.49
N ILE A 19 1.53 12.76 -33.09
CA ILE A 19 1.40 14.12 -33.62
C ILE A 19 2.38 14.29 -34.78
N ALA A 20 1.98 15.04 -35.81
CA ALA A 20 2.89 15.42 -36.89
C ALA A 20 3.89 16.45 -36.35
N VAL A 21 5.17 16.09 -36.31
CA VAL A 21 6.23 16.97 -35.82
C VAL A 21 7.00 17.53 -37.02
N PRO A 22 7.17 18.86 -37.15
CA PRO A 22 7.97 19.45 -38.22
C PRO A 22 9.44 19.06 -38.07
N SER A 23 10.16 19.04 -39.18
CA SER A 23 11.58 18.65 -39.23
C SER A 23 12.52 19.60 -38.47
N ASP A 24 12.11 20.86 -38.26
CA ASP A 24 12.87 21.86 -37.49
C ASP A 24 12.02 22.45 -36.35
N LEU A 25 12.48 22.22 -35.10
CA LEU A 25 11.85 22.71 -33.88
C LEU A 25 12.60 23.92 -33.25
N ARG A 26 13.62 24.46 -33.91
CA ARG A 26 14.32 25.67 -33.47
C ARG A 26 13.45 26.93 -33.53
N PRO A 27 12.53 27.11 -34.51
CA PRO A 27 11.61 28.24 -34.51
C PRO A 27 10.61 28.18 -33.34
N VAL A 28 10.30 29.34 -32.74
CA VAL A 28 9.32 29.43 -31.64
C VAL A 28 7.93 29.04 -32.14
N GLU A 29 7.53 29.48 -33.33
CA GLU A 29 6.21 29.16 -33.88
C GLU A 29 6.02 27.66 -34.08
N ALA A 30 7.06 26.94 -34.55
CA ALA A 30 7.02 25.49 -34.71
C ALA A 30 6.75 24.79 -33.36
N ARG A 31 7.41 25.22 -32.28
CA ARG A 31 7.16 24.70 -30.93
C ARG A 31 5.78 25.10 -30.40
N GLN A 32 5.32 26.31 -30.71
CA GLN A 32 3.99 26.80 -30.31
C GLN A 32 2.89 25.93 -30.94
N ASN A 33 3.02 25.59 -32.21
CA ASN A 33 2.07 24.74 -32.93
C ASN A 33 1.98 23.33 -32.34
N ILE A 34 3.13 22.74 -31.96
CA ILE A 34 3.15 21.43 -31.31
C ILE A 34 2.51 21.49 -29.92
N LEU A 35 2.76 22.55 -29.14
CA LEU A 35 2.12 22.73 -27.85
C LEU A 35 0.60 22.77 -27.96
N MET A 36 0.07 23.54 -28.93
CA MET A 36 -1.38 23.62 -29.18
C MET A 36 -1.96 22.25 -29.52
N ALA A 37 -1.28 21.46 -30.36
CA ALA A 37 -1.72 20.10 -30.70
C ALA A 37 -1.75 19.16 -29.48
N VAL A 38 -0.75 19.26 -28.59
CA VAL A 38 -0.69 18.48 -27.35
C VAL A 38 -1.79 18.90 -26.37
N GLN A 39 -2.07 20.20 -26.25
CA GLN A 39 -3.16 20.72 -25.39
C GLN A 39 -4.54 20.29 -25.89
N GLU A 40 -4.77 20.33 -27.21
CA GLU A 40 -5.99 19.82 -27.83
C GLU A 40 -6.16 18.32 -27.56
N LEU A 41 -5.09 17.53 -27.69
CA LEU A 41 -5.11 16.11 -27.34
C LEU A 41 -5.43 15.89 -25.85
N GLY A 42 -4.83 16.66 -24.96
CA GLY A 42 -5.15 16.59 -23.53
C GLY A 42 -6.61 16.89 -23.22
N SER A 43 -7.20 17.86 -23.94
CA SER A 43 -8.62 18.21 -23.81
C SER A 43 -9.55 17.14 -24.36
N ARG A 44 -9.17 16.46 -25.45
CA ARG A 44 -9.93 15.35 -26.04
C ARG A 44 -9.86 14.05 -25.23
N PHE A 45 -8.76 13.85 -24.51
CA PHE A 45 -8.51 12.64 -23.73
C PHE A 45 -8.28 13.00 -22.25
N PRO A 46 -9.32 13.48 -21.53
CA PRO A 46 -9.18 13.94 -20.14
C PRO A 46 -8.75 12.83 -19.18
N HIS A 47 -9.02 11.57 -19.52
CA HIS A 47 -8.60 10.39 -18.74
C HIS A 47 -7.25 9.80 -19.20
N GLY A 48 -6.54 10.49 -20.09
CA GLY A 48 -5.24 10.07 -20.62
C GLY A 48 -5.30 9.45 -22.01
N LEU A 49 -4.13 9.44 -22.68
CA LEU A 49 -3.99 8.95 -24.05
C LEU A 49 -4.04 7.42 -24.11
N PRO A 50 -4.58 6.83 -25.20
CA PRO A 50 -4.56 5.39 -25.41
C PRO A 50 -3.11 4.90 -25.53
N LYS A 51 -2.74 3.93 -24.69
CA LYS A 51 -1.40 3.34 -24.61
C LYS A 51 -1.20 2.24 -25.66
N LEU A 52 0.04 2.09 -26.14
CA LEU A 52 0.47 0.97 -26.96
C LEU A 52 0.47 -0.32 -26.13
N ASN A 53 -0.04 -1.40 -26.71
CA ASN A 53 0.02 -2.74 -26.17
C ASN A 53 1.34 -3.39 -26.61
N PRO A 54 2.19 -3.85 -25.67
CA PRO A 54 3.48 -4.43 -26.00
C PRO A 54 3.41 -5.64 -26.93
N VAL A 55 2.37 -6.47 -26.82
CA VAL A 55 2.22 -7.68 -27.65
C VAL A 55 1.58 -7.32 -28.99
N LYS A 56 0.38 -6.72 -28.95
CA LYS A 56 -0.44 -6.48 -30.15
C LYS A 56 0.11 -5.38 -31.05
N ASP A 57 0.68 -4.33 -30.47
CA ASP A 57 1.11 -3.16 -31.23
C ASP A 57 2.63 -3.03 -31.36
N MET A 58 3.42 -3.53 -30.38
CA MET A 58 4.89 -3.50 -30.45
C MET A 58 5.51 -4.82 -30.95
N GLY A 59 4.71 -5.89 -31.12
CA GLY A 59 5.18 -7.15 -31.69
C GLY A 59 6.12 -7.93 -30.76
N ILE A 60 5.97 -7.78 -29.45
CA ILE A 60 6.72 -8.59 -28.49
C ILE A 60 6.10 -9.99 -28.44
N GLU A 61 6.86 -10.99 -28.92
CA GLU A 61 6.42 -12.37 -29.08
C GLU A 61 7.07 -13.36 -28.08
N ASP A 62 8.04 -12.91 -27.29
CA ASP A 62 8.72 -13.73 -26.28
C ASP A 62 7.67 -14.35 -25.33
N PRO A 63 7.49 -15.69 -25.32
CA PRO A 63 6.41 -16.33 -24.57
C PRO A 63 6.49 -16.09 -23.06
N GLU A 64 7.71 -16.11 -22.49
CA GLU A 64 7.93 -15.90 -21.06
C GLU A 64 7.57 -14.46 -20.67
N LEU A 65 7.99 -13.48 -21.47
CA LEU A 65 7.66 -12.08 -21.25
C LEU A 65 6.16 -11.80 -21.39
N VAL A 66 5.51 -12.40 -22.40
CA VAL A 66 4.07 -12.24 -22.63
C VAL A 66 3.27 -12.81 -21.47
N GLU A 67 3.63 -14.00 -20.98
CA GLU A 67 2.99 -14.63 -19.83
C GLU A 67 3.18 -13.79 -18.56
N LEU A 68 4.40 -13.32 -18.31
CA LEU A 68 4.72 -12.47 -17.17
C LEU A 68 3.91 -11.16 -17.21
N LEU A 69 3.84 -10.50 -18.37
CA LEU A 69 3.06 -9.27 -18.56
C LEU A 69 1.57 -9.50 -18.29
N GLN A 70 1.04 -10.64 -18.74
CA GLN A 70 -0.36 -10.99 -18.52
C GLN A 70 -0.64 -11.20 -17.03
N LYS A 71 0.21 -11.98 -16.35
CA LYS A 71 0.11 -12.22 -14.90
C LYS A 71 0.15 -10.90 -14.11
N PHE A 72 1.13 -10.05 -14.41
CA PHE A 72 1.27 -8.75 -13.76
C PHE A 72 0.06 -7.84 -13.99
N CYS A 73 -0.45 -7.77 -15.22
CA CYS A 73 -1.63 -6.96 -15.54
C CYS A 73 -2.88 -7.44 -14.81
N ASP A 74 -3.06 -8.76 -14.66
CA ASP A 74 -4.23 -9.32 -13.98
C ASP A 74 -4.12 -9.14 -12.46
N GLU A 75 -2.93 -9.32 -11.90
CA GLU A 75 -2.67 -9.00 -10.50
C GLU A 75 -2.93 -7.52 -10.18
N LEU A 76 -2.43 -6.59 -10.99
CA LEU A 76 -2.69 -5.15 -10.81
C LEU A 76 -4.18 -4.82 -10.84
N LYS A 77 -4.96 -5.43 -11.76
CA LYS A 77 -6.41 -5.25 -11.79
C LYS A 77 -7.06 -5.78 -10.52
N ASN A 78 -6.61 -6.93 -10.02
CA ASN A 78 -7.14 -7.54 -8.80
C ASN A 78 -6.82 -6.67 -7.56
N ARG A 79 -5.58 -6.19 -7.42
CA ARG A 79 -5.20 -5.21 -6.37
C ARG A 79 -6.00 -3.92 -6.46
N SER A 80 -6.21 -3.39 -7.67
CA SER A 80 -7.07 -2.21 -7.89
C SER A 80 -8.50 -2.45 -7.39
N ARG A 81 -9.07 -3.64 -7.58
CA ARG A 81 -10.40 -3.99 -7.03
C ARG A 81 -10.42 -4.00 -5.51
N VAL A 82 -9.36 -4.50 -4.85
CA VAL A 82 -9.23 -4.45 -3.39
C VAL A 82 -9.25 -3.00 -2.91
N LEU A 83 -8.43 -2.14 -3.51
CA LEU A 83 -8.38 -0.72 -3.15
C LEU A 83 -9.72 -0.01 -3.36
N LYS A 84 -10.47 -0.35 -4.41
CA LYS A 84 -11.84 0.13 -4.63
C LYS A 84 -12.80 -0.33 -3.53
N LYS A 85 -12.80 -1.63 -3.20
CA LYS A 85 -13.66 -2.20 -2.16
C LYS A 85 -13.38 -1.62 -0.78
N LEU A 86 -12.11 -1.35 -0.46
CA LEU A 86 -11.71 -0.73 0.81
C LEU A 86 -11.91 0.79 0.84
N GLY A 87 -12.27 1.41 -0.30
CA GLY A 87 -12.47 2.85 -0.43
C GLY A 87 -11.19 3.68 -0.44
N HIS A 88 -10.05 3.08 -0.80
CA HIS A 88 -8.77 3.79 -0.96
C HIS A 88 -8.70 4.53 -2.29
N ILE A 89 -9.36 4.00 -3.32
CA ILE A 89 -9.58 4.65 -4.62
C ILE A 89 -11.06 4.54 -5.00
N ASP A 90 -11.56 5.44 -5.85
CA ASP A 90 -12.93 5.36 -6.38
C ASP A 90 -13.04 4.49 -7.65
N ALA A 91 -14.23 4.49 -8.26
CA ALA A 91 -14.51 3.72 -9.47
C ALA A 91 -13.60 4.09 -10.64
N ASP A 92 -13.20 5.36 -10.75
CA ASP A 92 -12.34 5.90 -11.80
C ASP A 92 -10.84 5.74 -11.47
N GLY A 93 -10.52 5.25 -10.27
CA GLY A 93 -9.16 5.02 -9.81
C GLY A 93 -8.50 6.25 -9.18
N VAL A 94 -9.29 7.26 -8.81
CA VAL A 94 -8.80 8.46 -8.11
C VAL A 94 -8.63 8.14 -6.63
N VAL A 95 -7.46 8.51 -6.09
CA VAL A 95 -7.10 8.28 -4.69
C VAL A 95 -8.00 9.09 -3.75
N GLN A 96 -8.58 8.40 -2.77
CA GLN A 96 -9.46 8.95 -1.75
C GLN A 96 -8.69 9.29 -0.46
N LEU A 97 -9.37 9.87 0.54
CA LEU A 97 -8.73 10.23 1.81
C LEU A 97 -8.08 9.03 2.51
N LYS A 98 -8.72 7.85 2.50
CA LYS A 98 -8.13 6.59 2.99
C LYS A 98 -6.85 6.24 2.25
N GLY A 99 -6.87 6.31 0.92
CA GLY A 99 -5.69 6.05 0.09
C GLY A 99 -4.53 7.00 0.42
N ARG A 100 -4.81 8.29 0.60
CA ARG A 100 -3.80 9.28 1.00
C ARG A 100 -3.23 9.00 2.39
N ALA A 101 -4.05 8.56 3.34
CA ALA A 101 -3.60 8.19 4.67
C ALA A 101 -2.70 6.94 4.63
N ALA A 102 -3.08 5.92 3.86
CA ALA A 102 -2.26 4.73 3.65
C ALA A 102 -0.88 5.05 3.08
N CYS A 103 -0.77 6.04 2.18
CA CYS A 103 0.52 6.50 1.65
C CYS A 103 1.45 7.16 2.69
N LEU A 104 0.98 7.40 3.92
CA LEU A 104 1.79 7.93 5.03
C LEU A 104 2.18 6.84 6.03
N ILE A 105 1.76 5.59 5.81
CA ILE A 105 2.13 4.46 6.65
C ILE A 105 3.37 3.81 6.05
N ASP A 106 4.51 4.03 6.69
CA ASP A 106 5.81 3.46 6.27
C ASP A 106 6.17 2.18 7.06
N THR A 107 5.41 1.84 8.11
CA THR A 107 5.66 0.67 8.96
C THR A 107 4.35 -0.06 9.26
N GLY A 108 4.37 -1.39 9.08
CA GLY A 108 3.19 -2.25 9.17
C GLY A 108 2.42 -2.36 7.86
N ASP A 109 1.28 -3.05 7.89
CA ASP A 109 0.37 -3.18 6.75
C ASP A 109 -0.47 -1.91 6.59
N GLU A 110 -0.23 -1.17 5.50
CA GLU A 110 -0.84 0.14 5.27
C GLU A 110 -2.37 0.08 5.11
N LEU A 111 -2.91 -1.04 4.62
CA LEU A 111 -4.35 -1.22 4.46
C LEU A 111 -5.00 -1.46 5.82
N LEU A 112 -4.42 -2.34 6.64
CA LEU A 112 -4.93 -2.69 7.96
C LEU A 112 -4.93 -1.50 8.91
N VAL A 113 -3.80 -0.79 9.02
CA VAL A 113 -3.67 0.39 9.89
C VAL A 113 -4.70 1.45 9.46
N THR A 114 -4.79 1.74 8.16
CA THR A 114 -5.76 2.71 7.64
C THR A 114 -7.20 2.28 7.89
N VAL A 115 -7.55 1.00 7.71
CA VAL A 115 -8.90 0.50 7.99
C VAL A 115 -9.26 0.69 9.47
N LEU A 116 -8.34 0.37 10.39
CA LEU A 116 -8.56 0.56 11.83
C LEU A 116 -8.76 2.03 12.22
N MET A 117 -7.95 2.93 11.64
CA MET A 117 -8.10 4.38 11.84
C MET A 117 -9.48 4.85 11.41
N PHE A 118 -9.93 4.48 10.21
CA PHE A 118 -11.20 4.95 9.66
C PHE A 118 -12.43 4.24 10.22
N ASN A 119 -12.27 3.05 10.80
CA ASN A 119 -13.31 2.38 11.58
C ASN A 119 -13.44 2.95 12.99
N GLY A 120 -12.54 3.87 13.39
CA GLY A 120 -12.56 4.50 14.71
C GLY A 120 -12.09 3.57 15.82
N THR A 121 -11.31 2.53 15.51
CA THR A 121 -10.80 1.57 16.51
C THR A 121 -10.05 2.29 17.62
N PHE A 122 -9.25 3.30 17.28
CA PHE A 122 -8.41 4.05 18.23
C PHE A 122 -9.18 5.11 19.04
N ASN A 123 -10.42 5.47 18.66
CA ASN A 123 -11.12 6.62 19.23
C ASN A 123 -11.47 6.46 20.72
N ASN A 124 -11.60 5.22 21.19
CA ASN A 124 -12.00 4.89 22.56
C ASN A 124 -10.88 4.20 23.35
N LEU A 125 -9.64 4.29 22.87
CA LEU A 125 -8.47 3.72 23.54
C LEU A 125 -7.75 4.80 24.32
N ASP A 126 -7.27 4.46 25.52
CA ASP A 126 -6.34 5.32 26.24
C ASP A 126 -4.94 5.30 25.58
N PRO A 127 -4.05 6.27 25.90
CA PRO A 127 -2.71 6.32 25.27
C PRO A 127 -1.88 5.05 25.43
N HIS A 128 -2.03 4.32 26.53
CA HIS A 128 -1.31 3.07 26.80
C HIS A 128 -1.86 1.94 25.93
N GLN A 129 -3.18 1.85 25.77
CA GLN A 129 -3.83 0.90 24.86
C GLN A 129 -3.48 1.19 23.40
N VAL A 130 -3.37 2.47 23.01
CA VAL A 130 -2.92 2.85 21.65
C VAL A 130 -1.48 2.39 21.41
N ALA A 131 -0.57 2.66 22.35
CA ALA A 131 0.83 2.22 22.25
C ALA A 131 0.93 0.69 22.14
N ALA A 132 0.19 -0.03 22.99
CA ALA A 132 0.13 -1.49 22.96
C ALA A 132 -0.43 -2.03 21.64
N LEU A 133 -1.51 -1.45 21.11
CA LEU A 133 -2.05 -1.90 19.82
C LEU A 133 -1.10 -1.59 18.65
N ALA A 134 -0.42 -0.43 18.70
CA ALA A 134 0.53 -0.03 17.67
C ALA A 134 1.76 -0.96 17.60
N SER A 135 2.17 -1.57 18.72
CA SER A 135 3.28 -2.53 18.73
C SER A 135 3.02 -3.75 17.84
N CYS A 136 1.75 -4.09 17.57
CA CYS A 136 1.38 -5.17 16.65
C CYS A 136 1.80 -4.95 15.20
N PHE A 137 2.01 -3.70 14.79
CA PHE A 137 2.36 -3.34 13.41
C PHE A 137 3.87 -3.33 13.18
N ILE A 138 4.67 -3.44 14.24
CA ILE A 138 6.12 -3.37 14.17
C ILE A 138 6.63 -4.75 13.75
N PRO A 139 7.40 -4.85 12.65
CA PRO A 139 8.06 -6.09 12.31
C PRO A 139 9.04 -6.47 13.43
N GLY A 140 8.86 -7.67 13.97
CA GLY A 140 9.73 -8.25 14.99
C GLY A 140 9.56 -9.75 15.08
N ASP A 141 10.35 -10.38 15.94
CA ASP A 141 10.35 -11.82 16.14
C ASP A 141 9.05 -12.31 16.79
N LYS A 142 8.75 -13.59 16.56
CA LYS A 142 7.66 -14.27 17.26
C LYS A 142 8.17 -14.71 18.63
N SER A 143 7.36 -14.52 19.66
CA SER A 143 7.58 -15.16 20.96
C SER A 143 7.27 -16.66 20.87
N ASN A 144 8.06 -17.49 21.55
CA ASN A 144 7.75 -18.92 21.71
C ASN A 144 6.85 -19.18 22.93
N GLU A 145 6.61 -18.15 23.74
CA GLU A 145 5.77 -18.23 24.93
C GLU A 145 4.31 -17.93 24.62
N GLN A 146 3.43 -18.40 25.50
CA GLN A 146 2.02 -18.11 25.40
C GLN A 146 1.77 -16.65 25.77
N ILE A 147 1.08 -15.92 24.89
CA ILE A 147 0.76 -14.51 25.13
C ILE A 147 -0.32 -14.40 26.22
N HIS A 148 0.04 -13.74 27.32
CA HIS A 148 -0.87 -13.46 28.42
C HIS A 148 -1.37 -12.01 28.31
N LEU A 149 -2.48 -11.80 27.62
CA LEU A 149 -3.09 -10.47 27.46
C LEU A 149 -4.00 -10.11 28.62
N ARG A 150 -3.85 -8.87 29.10
CA ARG A 150 -4.83 -8.23 30.00
C ARG A 150 -6.19 -8.05 29.33
N THR A 151 -7.24 -8.07 30.14
CA THR A 151 -8.63 -7.89 29.70
C THR A 151 -8.86 -6.56 28.97
N GLU A 152 -8.10 -5.52 29.34
CA GLU A 152 -8.12 -4.18 28.75
C GLU A 152 -7.65 -4.17 27.29
N LEU A 153 -6.84 -5.15 26.88
CA LEU A 153 -6.24 -5.26 25.55
C LEU A 153 -6.96 -6.28 24.65
N ALA A 154 -7.83 -7.11 25.23
CA ALA A 154 -8.56 -8.16 24.50
C ALA A 154 -9.44 -7.58 23.39
N LYS A 155 -10.23 -6.54 23.68
CA LYS A 155 -11.11 -5.92 22.68
C LYS A 155 -10.32 -5.23 21.55
N PRO A 156 -9.30 -4.39 21.82
CA PRO A 156 -8.44 -3.83 20.77
C PRO A 156 -7.84 -4.89 19.85
N LEU A 157 -7.28 -5.97 20.42
CA LEU A 157 -6.69 -7.07 19.66
C LEU A 157 -7.73 -7.78 18.79
N GLN A 158 -8.92 -8.05 19.34
CA GLN A 158 -9.99 -8.66 18.57
C GLN A 158 -10.39 -7.80 17.36
N GLN A 159 -10.55 -6.48 17.54
CA GLN A 159 -10.89 -5.58 16.44
C GLN A 159 -9.80 -5.54 15.35
N LEU A 160 -8.54 -5.64 15.75
CA LEU A 160 -7.39 -5.79 14.84
C LEU A 160 -7.47 -7.10 14.04
N GLN A 161 -7.69 -8.23 14.71
CA GLN A 161 -7.82 -9.54 14.09
C GLN A 161 -9.01 -9.61 13.12
N ASP A 162 -10.18 -9.14 13.55
CA ASP A 162 -11.39 -9.10 12.72
C ASP A 162 -11.16 -8.25 11.45
N SER A 163 -10.44 -7.13 11.58
CA SER A 163 -10.10 -6.27 10.44
C SER A 163 -9.11 -6.93 9.48
N ALA A 164 -8.08 -7.61 10.00
CA ALA A 164 -7.10 -8.34 9.18
C ALA A 164 -7.77 -9.49 8.41
N GLN A 165 -8.62 -10.26 9.09
CA GLN A 165 -9.42 -11.31 8.47
C GLN A 165 -10.31 -10.75 7.36
N ARG A 166 -11.01 -9.64 7.62
CA ARG A 166 -11.88 -9.03 6.60
C ARG A 166 -11.10 -8.53 5.38
N ILE A 167 -9.89 -8.01 5.56
CA ILE A 167 -9.04 -7.61 4.44
C ILE A 167 -8.60 -8.84 3.63
N ALA A 168 -8.16 -9.92 4.28
CA ALA A 168 -7.79 -11.17 3.62
C ALA A 168 -8.94 -11.76 2.78
N GLU A 169 -10.16 -11.76 3.32
CA GLU A 169 -11.36 -12.16 2.58
C GLU A 169 -11.57 -11.30 1.33
N ILE A 170 -11.46 -9.97 1.46
CA ILE A 170 -11.61 -9.05 0.32
C ILE A 170 -10.52 -9.30 -0.74
N GLN A 171 -9.29 -9.62 -0.33
CA GLN A 171 -8.21 -9.99 -1.25
C GLN A 171 -8.55 -11.28 -2.03
N LEU A 172 -9.06 -12.30 -1.34
CA LEU A 172 -9.52 -13.55 -1.95
C LEU A 172 -10.71 -13.34 -2.90
N GLU A 173 -11.73 -12.57 -2.48
CA GLU A 173 -12.86 -12.18 -3.33
C GLU A 173 -12.40 -11.46 -4.62
N CYS A 174 -11.27 -10.74 -4.54
CA CYS A 174 -10.68 -10.04 -5.67
C CYS A 174 -9.71 -10.89 -6.50
N LYS A 175 -9.60 -12.21 -6.22
CA LYS A 175 -8.73 -13.18 -6.91
C LYS A 175 -7.24 -12.92 -6.72
N LEU A 176 -6.84 -12.41 -5.55
CA LEU A 176 -5.43 -12.45 -5.14
C LEU A 176 -5.14 -13.78 -4.46
N GLU A 177 -3.97 -14.34 -4.76
CA GLU A 177 -3.47 -15.56 -4.13
C GLU A 177 -2.90 -15.18 -2.76
N VAL A 178 -3.75 -15.20 -1.73
CA VAL A 178 -3.38 -14.88 -0.35
C VAL A 178 -3.75 -16.05 0.53
N ASN A 179 -2.81 -16.50 1.37
CA ASN A 179 -3.14 -17.39 2.47
C ASN A 179 -3.64 -16.54 3.65
N MET A 180 -4.89 -16.76 4.06
CA MET A 180 -5.54 -15.97 5.10
C MET A 180 -4.85 -16.10 6.46
N ASP A 181 -4.46 -17.31 6.84
CA ASP A 181 -3.80 -17.56 8.12
C ASP A 181 -2.42 -16.90 8.14
N GLU A 182 -1.65 -17.04 7.05
CA GLU A 182 -0.34 -16.41 6.90
C GLU A 182 -0.43 -14.88 6.90
N TYR A 183 -1.44 -14.31 6.23
CA TYR A 183 -1.67 -12.86 6.22
C TYR A 183 -1.98 -12.34 7.63
N VAL A 184 -2.91 -12.98 8.34
CA VAL A 184 -3.28 -12.55 9.70
C VAL A 184 -2.10 -12.71 10.65
N GLU A 185 -1.38 -13.83 10.60
CA GLU A 185 -0.22 -14.09 11.46
C GLU A 185 0.93 -13.11 11.21
N SER A 186 1.17 -12.74 9.95
CA SER A 186 2.27 -11.82 9.59
C SER A 186 1.96 -10.36 9.89
N THR A 187 0.68 -9.96 9.90
CA THR A 187 0.22 -8.58 10.12
C THR A 187 -0.25 -8.28 11.53
N VAL A 188 -0.64 -9.31 12.30
CA VAL A 188 -1.11 -9.17 13.69
C VAL A 188 -0.10 -9.83 14.63
N ARG A 189 0.78 -9.01 15.23
CA ARG A 189 1.86 -9.48 16.12
C ARG A 189 1.66 -9.07 17.58
N PRO A 190 0.78 -9.75 18.34
CA PRO A 190 0.41 -9.33 19.69
C PRO A 190 1.48 -9.57 20.77
N TYR A 191 2.65 -10.10 20.41
CA TYR A 191 3.64 -10.62 21.35
C TYR A 191 4.14 -9.59 22.37
N LEU A 192 4.26 -8.32 21.97
CA LEU A 192 4.73 -7.24 22.84
C LEU A 192 3.60 -6.37 23.40
N MET A 193 2.32 -6.68 23.14
CA MET A 193 1.22 -5.79 23.55
C MET A 193 1.19 -5.54 25.05
N ASP A 194 1.28 -6.60 25.88
CA ASP A 194 1.22 -6.44 27.34
C ASP A 194 2.48 -5.76 27.90
N VAL A 195 3.63 -6.06 27.31
CA VAL A 195 4.93 -5.45 27.63
C VAL A 195 4.89 -3.95 27.39
N ILE A 196 4.49 -3.52 26.19
CA ILE A 196 4.41 -2.10 25.82
C ILE A 196 3.35 -1.37 26.63
N TYR A 197 2.23 -2.02 26.94
CA TYR A 197 1.22 -1.46 27.83
C TYR A 197 1.80 -1.16 29.22
N CYS A 198 2.50 -2.11 29.84
CA CYS A 198 3.13 -1.94 31.15
C CYS A 198 4.25 -0.90 31.12
N TRP A 199 5.11 -0.96 30.11
CA TRP A 199 6.18 0.01 29.88
C TRP A 199 5.63 1.44 29.80
N SER A 200 4.58 1.65 28.98
CA SER A 200 3.96 2.96 28.83
C SER A 200 3.31 3.48 30.13
N LYS A 201 2.98 2.61 31.08
CA LYS A 201 2.47 2.94 32.41
C LYS A 201 3.57 3.16 33.46
N GLY A 202 4.84 3.06 33.07
CA GLY A 202 5.99 3.34 33.92
C GLY A 202 6.61 2.13 34.59
N ALA A 203 6.31 0.91 34.12
CA ALA A 203 7.09 -0.26 34.52
C ALA A 203 8.58 -0.07 34.16
N THR A 204 9.46 -0.56 35.02
CA THR A 204 10.90 -0.51 34.82
C THR A 204 11.35 -1.50 33.76
N PHE A 205 12.55 -1.28 33.21
CA PHE A 205 13.10 -2.17 32.19
C PHE A 205 13.26 -3.60 32.73
N ALA A 206 13.72 -3.72 33.98
CA ALA A 206 13.88 -5.01 34.65
C ALA A 206 12.55 -5.78 34.79
N GLU A 207 11.44 -5.08 35.01
CA GLU A 207 10.12 -5.74 35.11
C GLU A 207 9.63 -6.23 33.76
N ILE A 208 9.83 -5.45 32.68
CA ILE A 208 9.30 -5.82 31.36
C ILE A 208 10.10 -6.94 30.65
N ILE A 209 11.41 -7.06 30.92
CA ILE A 209 12.21 -8.17 30.36
C ILE A 209 11.81 -9.53 30.95
N GLU A 210 11.22 -9.55 32.15
CA GLU A 210 10.71 -10.79 32.76
C GLU A 210 9.36 -11.21 32.16
N MET A 211 8.73 -10.37 31.34
CA MET A 211 7.40 -10.59 30.78
C MET A 211 7.41 -11.24 29.39
N THR A 212 8.57 -11.36 28.74
CA THR A 212 8.67 -11.95 27.40
C THR A 212 10.06 -12.53 27.15
N ASP A 213 10.12 -13.54 26.28
CA ASP A 213 11.34 -14.16 25.78
C ASP A 213 11.95 -13.42 24.58
N ILE A 214 11.31 -12.36 24.08
CA ILE A 214 11.79 -11.56 22.95
C ILE A 214 13.06 -10.78 23.33
N PHE A 215 14.03 -10.76 22.42
CA PHE A 215 15.36 -10.21 22.66
C PHE A 215 15.35 -8.68 22.86
N GLU A 216 16.19 -8.21 23.78
CA GLU A 216 16.17 -6.84 24.29
C GLU A 216 16.42 -5.74 23.25
N ALA A 217 17.17 -6.04 22.20
CA ALA A 217 17.44 -5.07 21.14
C ALA A 217 16.17 -4.70 20.34
N GLU A 218 15.12 -5.53 20.36
CA GLU A 218 13.88 -5.24 19.63
C GLU A 218 13.01 -4.17 20.31
N TYR A 219 13.18 -3.94 21.63
CA TYR A 219 12.44 -2.89 22.35
C TYR A 219 12.82 -1.48 21.88
N HIS A 220 14.07 -1.29 21.42
CA HIS A 220 14.57 0.01 20.94
C HIS A 220 13.95 0.46 19.62
N THR A 221 13.46 -0.48 18.81
CA THR A 221 12.73 -0.18 17.57
C THR A 221 11.23 0.01 17.80
N ALA A 222 10.70 -0.42 18.95
CA ALA A 222 9.30 -0.32 19.31
C ALA A 222 8.93 0.93 20.13
N CYS A 223 9.92 1.65 20.67
CA CYS A 223 9.76 2.87 21.47
C CYS A 223 10.01 4.16 20.66
#